data_AF-A0A967IDP9-F1
#
_entry.id   AF-A0A967IDP9-F1
#
_cell.length_a   1.000
_cell.length_b   1.000
_cell.length_c   1.000
_cell.angle_alpha   90.00
_cell.angle_beta   90.00
_cell.angle_gamma   90.00
#
_symmetry.space_group_name_H-M   'P 1'
#
loop_
_entity.id
_entity.type
_entity.pdbx_description
1 polymer ?
#
loop_
_entity_poly.entity_id
_entity_poly.type
_entity_poly.pdbx_seq_one_letter_code
_entity_poly.pdbx_strand_id
1 'polypeptide(L)'
;MTELECGVARVALGDGRAVVDPVIVQTRELVVTSGGKVNLETEKIDLQFNTRPRKGIGLSASVVINPFIRVGGTLSQPTLAFDAVDTAISG
;
A
#
# COMPACT_ATOMS: atom_id res chain seq x y z
N MET A 1 17.28 -6.01 -12.16
CA MET A 1 17.10 -6.55 -10.79
C MET A 1 16.63 -5.41 -9.92
N THR A 2 15.56 -5.59 -9.14
CA THR A 2 15.06 -4.57 -8.21
C THR A 2 15.90 -4.62 -6.93
N GLU A 3 16.54 -3.52 -6.56
CA GLU A 3 17.37 -3.42 -5.36
C GLU A 3 16.63 -2.66 -4.25
N LEU A 4 16.59 -3.24 -3.05
CA LEU A 4 16.01 -2.62 -1.86
C LEU A 4 17.03 -1.68 -1.23
N GLU A 5 16.72 -0.38 -1.20
CA GLU A 5 17.57 0.63 -0.55
C GLU A 5 17.17 0.88 0.92
N CYS A 6 15.87 0.79 1.23
CA CYS A 6 15.36 0.97 2.59
C CYS A 6 14.09 0.14 2.82
N GLY A 7 13.99 -0.45 4.01
CA GLY A 7 12.81 -1.17 4.47
C GLY A 7 12.53 -0.85 5.93
N VAL A 8 11.37 -0.27 6.22
CA VAL A 8 10.87 0.00 7.57
C VAL A 8 9.48 -0.61 7.67
N ALA A 9 9.21 -1.35 8.75
CA ALA A 9 7.88 -1.85 9.02
C ALA A 9 7.62 -1.81 10.52
N ARG A 10 6.49 -1.24 10.91
CA ARG A 10 5.99 -1.25 12.28
C ARG A 10 4.57 -1.76 12.31
N VAL A 11 4.34 -2.73 13.19
CA VAL A 11 3.02 -3.26 13.50
C VAL A 11 2.85 -3.25 15.01
N ALA A 12 1.84 -2.54 15.51
CA ALA A 12 1.45 -2.58 16.91
C ALA A 12 0.32 -3.60 17.09
N LEU A 13 0.49 -4.55 18.00
CA LEU A 13 -0.46 -5.63 18.28
C LEU A 13 -1.06 -5.43 19.68
N GLY A 14 -2.37 -5.60 19.80
CA GLY A 14 -3.08 -5.53 21.08
C GLY A 14 -4.59 -5.67 20.90
N ASP A 15 -5.26 -6.24 21.90
CA ASP A 15 -6.73 -6.35 21.96
C ASP A 15 -7.36 -6.91 20.68
N GLY A 16 -6.79 -8.00 20.16
CA GLY A 16 -7.29 -8.64 18.94
C GLY A 16 -7.13 -7.77 17.67
N ARG A 17 -6.28 -6.75 17.69
CA ARG A 17 -6.06 -5.82 16.57
C ARG A 17 -4.57 -5.67 16.25
N ALA A 18 -4.29 -5.44 14.97
CA ALA A 18 -2.99 -5.00 14.48
C ALA A 18 -3.14 -3.62 13.82
N VAL A 19 -2.28 -2.68 14.20
CA VAL A 19 -2.17 -1.36 13.55
C VAL A 19 -0.84 -1.33 12.82
N VAL A 20 -0.91 -1.22 11.49
CA VAL A 20 0.25 -1.12 10.60
C VAL A 20 0.51 0.36 10.37
N ASP A 21 1.56 0.90 10.98
CA ASP A 21 1.98 2.30 10.77
C ASP A 21 3.37 2.59 11.38
N PRO A 22 4.40 2.99 10.61
CA PRO A 22 4.46 3.01 9.14
C PRO A 22 5.08 1.73 8.54
N VAL A 23 4.75 1.45 7.28
CA VAL A 23 5.56 0.58 6.41
C VAL A 23 6.10 1.41 5.25
N ILE A 24 7.41 1.33 5.00
CA ILE A 24 8.10 2.04 3.92
C ILE A 24 9.06 1.05 3.26
N VAL A 25 8.95 0.90 1.95
CA VAL A 25 9.84 0.12 1.10
C VAL A 25 10.34 1.03 0.00
N GLN A 26 11.65 1.27 -0.03
CA GLN A 26 12.29 2.09 -1.05
C GLN A 26 13.20 1.22 -1.90
N THR A 27 13.04 1.32 -3.21
CA THR A 27 13.97 0.80 -4.20
C THR A 27 14.63 1.94 -4.95
N ARG A 28 15.53 1.60 -5.88
CA ARG A 28 16.08 2.57 -6.82
C ARG A 28 14.97 3.32 -7.57
N GLU A 29 13.93 2.61 -8.01
CA GLU A 29 12.86 3.14 -8.88
C GLU A 29 11.66 3.73 -8.13
N LEU A 30 11.31 3.15 -6.99
CA LEU A 30 10.01 3.37 -6.34
C LEU A 30 10.17 3.60 -4.83
N VAL A 31 9.21 4.33 -4.26
CA VAL A 31 8.91 4.31 -2.83
C VAL A 31 7.49 3.79 -2.67
N VAL A 32 7.32 2.74 -1.87
CA VAL A 32 6.02 2.19 -1.47
C VAL A 32 5.83 2.47 0.01
N THR A 33 4.75 3.14 0.37
CA THR A 33 4.34 3.32 1.77
C THR A 33 3.05 2.55 2.02
N SER A 34 2.92 1.96 3.20
CA SER A 34 1.69 1.27 3.60
C SER A 34 1.33 1.55 5.05
N GLY A 35 0.03 1.48 5.32
CA GLY A 35 -0.53 1.54 6.66
C GLY A 35 -1.93 0.97 6.68
N GLY A 36 -2.53 0.85 7.86
CA GLY A 36 -3.90 0.37 8.00
C GLY A 36 -4.12 -0.45 9.25
N LYS A 37 -5.20 -1.23 9.26
CA LYS A 37 -5.64 -1.99 10.42
C LYS A 37 -6.04 -3.41 10.02
N VAL A 38 -5.79 -4.33 10.92
CA VAL A 38 -6.32 -5.69 10.87
C VAL A 38 -7.05 -5.96 12.17
N ASN A 39 -8.29 -6.42 12.09
CA ASN A 39 -9.00 -6.98 13.22
C ASN A 39 -8.79 -8.50 13.17
N LEU A 40 -7.98 -9.02 14.10
CA LEU A 40 -7.61 -10.44 14.19
C LEU A 40 -8.76 -11.29 14.74
N GLU A 41 -9.72 -10.71 15.46
CA GLU A 41 -10.90 -11.42 15.97
C GLU A 41 -11.91 -11.73 14.86
N THR A 42 -12.02 -10.84 13.87
CA THR A 42 -12.99 -10.92 12.77
C THR A 42 -12.34 -11.23 11.42
N GLU A 43 -11.03 -11.41 11.40
CA GLU A 43 -10.17 -11.51 10.22
C GLU A 43 -10.19 -10.30 9.27
N LYS A 44 -10.93 -9.23 9.56
CA LYS A 44 -11.08 -8.10 8.64
C LYS A 44 -9.76 -7.35 8.45
N ILE A 45 -9.41 -7.10 7.19
CA ILE A 45 -8.24 -6.28 6.82
C ILE A 45 -8.69 -5.00 6.13
N ASP A 46 -7.98 -3.91 6.38
CA ASP A 46 -8.05 -2.65 5.65
C ASP A 46 -6.65 -2.04 5.62
N LEU A 47 -5.91 -2.37 4.57
CA LEU A 47 -4.54 -1.90 4.35
C LEU A 47 -4.50 -1.03 3.10
N GLN A 48 -3.81 0.10 3.19
CA GLN A 48 -3.58 1.00 2.08
C GLN A 48 -2.11 0.96 1.67
N PHE A 49 -1.87 1.07 0.37
CA PHE A 49 -0.55 1.11 -0.24
C PHE A 49 -0.49 2.30 -1.17
N ASN A 50 0.55 3.12 -1.02
CA ASN A 50 0.85 4.22 -1.92
C ASN A 50 2.21 4.02 -2.58
N THR A 51 2.24 3.99 -3.91
CA THR A 51 3.46 3.83 -4.71
C THR A 51 3.80 5.12 -5.42
N ARG A 52 5.04 5.61 -5.24
CA ARG A 52 5.55 6.84 -5.86
C ARG A 52 6.85 6.55 -6.63
N PRO A 53 6.93 6.92 -7.93
CA PRO A 53 8.19 6.91 -8.66
C PRO A 53 9.20 7.89 -8.08
N ARG A 54 10.49 7.54 -8.13
CA ARG A 54 11.57 8.45 -7.78
C ARG A 54 11.97 9.30 -8.98
N LYS A 55 12.01 10.63 -8.80
CA LYS A 55 12.32 11.61 -9.86
C LYS A 55 13.69 11.32 -10.48
N GLY A 56 13.78 11.39 -11.81
CA GLY A 56 15.03 11.21 -12.56
C GLY A 56 15.18 9.87 -13.28
N ILE A 57 14.24 8.95 -13.09
CA ILE A 57 14.18 7.68 -13.78
C ILE A 57 13.08 7.85 -14.82
N GLY A 58 13.43 7.76 -16.11
CA GLY A 58 12.53 8.00 -17.26
C GLY A 58 11.36 7.01 -17.39
N LEU A 59 10.84 6.51 -16.28
CA LEU A 59 9.55 5.84 -16.18
C LEU A 59 8.51 6.86 -16.60
N SER A 60 7.99 6.70 -17.82
CA SER A 60 6.84 7.45 -18.27
C SER A 60 5.75 7.36 -17.20
N ALA A 61 5.03 8.46 -16.98
CA ALA A 61 3.89 8.55 -16.06
C ALA A 61 2.81 7.46 -16.30
N SER A 62 2.96 6.67 -17.37
CA SER A 62 2.16 5.52 -17.80
C SER A 62 2.33 4.24 -16.97
N VAL A 63 3.41 4.08 -16.18
CA VAL A 63 3.74 2.79 -15.53
C VAL A 63 3.10 2.63 -14.13
N VAL A 64 2.64 3.71 -13.50
CA VAL A 64 1.94 3.61 -12.21
C VAL A 64 0.44 3.54 -12.45
N ILE A 65 -0.04 2.34 -12.76
CA ILE A 65 -1.47 2.05 -12.82
C ILE A 65 -2.00 2.12 -11.38
N ASN A 66 -2.65 3.25 -11.07
CA ASN A 66 -3.18 3.64 -9.77
C ASN A 66 -2.14 3.61 -8.61
N PRO A 67 -1.59 4.77 -8.21
CA PRO A 67 -0.62 4.84 -7.11
C PRO A 67 -1.24 4.45 -5.76
N PHE A 68 -2.57 4.30 -5.66
CA PHE A 68 -3.26 3.94 -4.43
C PHE A 68 -4.00 2.62 -4.59
N ILE A 69 -3.59 1.63 -3.80
CA ILE A 69 -4.24 0.32 -3.71
C ILE A 69 -4.70 0.12 -2.28
N ARG A 70 -5.93 -0.33 -2.11
CA ARG A 70 -6.46 -0.79 -0.84
C ARG A 70 -6.63 -2.30 -0.88
N VAL A 71 -6.27 -2.98 0.20
CA VAL A 71 -6.48 -4.41 0.38
C VAL A 71 -7.48 -4.57 1.51
N GLY A 72 -8.65 -5.07 1.16
CA GLY A 72 -9.78 -5.32 2.06
C GLY A 72 -10.10 -6.81 2.17
N GLY A 73 -11.30 -7.13 2.65
CA GLY A 73 -11.76 -8.51 2.81
C GLY A 73 -11.31 -9.11 4.14
N THR A 74 -10.94 -10.39 4.13
CA THR A 74 -10.45 -11.10 5.30
C THR A 74 -9.00 -11.54 5.11
N LEU A 75 -8.31 -11.89 6.19
CA LEU A 75 -6.97 -12.50 6.14
C LEU A 75 -6.95 -13.77 5.28
N SER A 76 -8.03 -14.56 5.34
CA SER A 76 -8.21 -15.80 4.59
C SER A 76 -8.57 -15.58 3.12
N GLN A 77 -9.25 -14.47 2.80
CA GLN A 77 -9.70 -14.11 1.45
C GLN A 77 -9.53 -12.59 1.22
N PRO A 78 -8.29 -12.12 0.98
CA PRO A 78 -8.03 -10.71 0.74
C PRO A 78 -8.58 -10.29 -0.63
N THR A 79 -9.08 -9.06 -0.71
CA THR A 79 -9.59 -8.47 -1.95
C THR A 79 -8.87 -7.17 -2.27
N LEU A 80 -8.52 -6.99 -3.55
CA LEU A 80 -7.99 -5.71 -4.04
C LEU A 80 -9.16 -4.76 -4.28
N ALA A 81 -9.14 -3.63 -3.57
CA ALA A 81 -9.99 -2.48 -3.83
C ALA A 81 -9.11 -1.38 -4.44
N PHE A 82 -9.41 -0.97 -5.67
CA PHE A 82 -8.79 0.21 -6.25
C PHE A 82 -9.46 1.45 -5.66
N ASP A 83 -8.69 2.34 -5.03
CA ASP A 83 -9.25 3.61 -4.56
C ASP A 83 -9.57 4.45 -5.80
N ALA A 84 -10.86 4.62 -6.09
CA ALA A 84 -11.40 5.29 -7.29
C ALA A 84 -11.33 6.82 -7.16
N VAL A 85 -10.22 7.35 -6.64
CA VAL A 85 -10.11 8.79 -6.33
C VAL A 85 -9.85 9.65 -7.58
N ASP A 86 -9.69 9.07 -8.78
CA ASP A 86 -9.43 9.84 -10.01
C ASP A 86 -10.37 9.54 -11.19
N THR A 87 -11.44 8.77 -11.02
CA THR A 87 -12.44 8.58 -12.10
C THR A 87 -13.54 9.65 -12.13
N ALA A 88 -13.45 10.69 -11.30
CA ALA A 88 -14.42 11.78 -11.25
C ALA A 88 -14.00 13.06 -12.00
N ILE A 89 -12.88 13.06 -12.73
CA ILE A 89 -12.45 14.19 -13.56
C ILE A 89 -12.23 13.75 -15.00
N SER A 90 -13.29 13.23 -15.62
CA SER A 90 -13.48 13.38 -17.06
C SER A 90 -14.99 13.32 -17.35
N GLY A 91 -15.64 14.46 -17.13
CA GLY A 91 -16.84 14.81 -17.88
C GLY A 91 -16.47 15.28 -19.28
#